data_AF-Q4UCB0-F1
#
_entry.id   AF-Q4UCB0-F1
#
_cell.length_a   1.000
_cell.length_b   1.000
_cell.length_c   1.000
_cell.angle_alpha   90.00
_cell.angle_beta   90.00
_cell.angle_gamma   90.00
#
_symmetry.space_group_name_H-M   'P 1'
#
loop_
_entity.id
_entity.type
_entity.pdbx_description
1 polymer ?
#
loop_
_entity_poly.entity_id
_entity_poly.type
_entity_poly.pdbx_seq_one_letter_code
_entity_poly.pdbx_strand_id
1 'polypeptide(L)'
;MTANFDEFMFMALKECKGIEDVLEKFFSFLRRRTDFCHTVLTPEQLKEFGLDDSVNSRGFRPNQMRDLVNKIIEDNILLYRRTNQPYLLPSNCRSDSSTQNFSSDKTRPTNEAENRTPNPHKSDKKYTVNTWNGAVTEKYAWSQTFRDVTLEILSPKKITTKDVSVLITKDRLTINLQGQVLIDGEFCNKVNSFDSFWSIEDGFRILLNIEKAEELWWDCVIKGHETIDTQEIESVKRLDEFSSSEQNAILKLIKDHKEKNKFQ
;
A
#
# COMPACT_ATOMS: atom_id res chain seq x y z
N MET A 1 -6.40 3.95 7.47
CA MET A 1 -7.26 2.81 7.88
C MET A 1 -6.81 1.46 7.29
N THR A 2 -5.92 1.45 6.29
CA THR A 2 -5.43 0.24 5.57
C THR A 2 -4.28 -0.49 6.30
N ALA A 3 -3.33 0.22 6.91
CA ALA A 3 -2.15 -0.39 7.55
C ALA A 3 -2.46 -1.39 8.69
N ASN A 4 -3.47 -1.10 9.51
CA ASN A 4 -3.91 -2.01 10.59
C ASN A 4 -4.56 -3.29 10.02
N PHE A 5 -5.21 -3.18 8.87
CA PHE A 5 -5.82 -4.33 8.21
C PHE A 5 -4.76 -5.25 7.59
N ASP A 6 -3.73 -4.69 6.97
CA ASP A 6 -2.65 -5.47 6.38
C ASP A 6 -1.89 -6.28 7.45
N GLU A 7 -1.62 -5.68 8.62
CA GLU A 7 -0.99 -6.40 9.74
C GLU A 7 -1.86 -7.55 10.26
N PHE A 8 -3.16 -7.32 10.42
CA PHE A 8 -4.13 -8.36 10.77
C PHE A 8 -4.12 -9.50 9.73
N MET A 9 -4.08 -9.16 8.45
CA MET A 9 -4.03 -10.15 7.36
C MET A 9 -2.71 -10.92 7.35
N PHE A 10 -1.57 -10.29 7.64
CA PHE A 10 -0.29 -10.97 7.80
C PHE A 10 -0.27 -11.92 9.00
N MET A 11 -0.86 -11.53 10.12
CA MET A 11 -1.02 -12.44 11.27
C MET A 11 -1.90 -13.64 10.88
N ALA A 12 -3.02 -13.40 10.19
CA ALA A 12 -3.88 -14.47 9.70
C ALA A 12 -3.15 -15.43 8.74
N LEU A 13 -2.31 -14.90 7.84
CA LEU A 13 -1.49 -15.69 6.91
C LEU A 13 -0.46 -16.56 7.63
N LYS A 14 0.20 -16.05 8.68
CA LYS A 14 1.20 -16.82 9.47
C LYS A 14 0.58 -18.03 10.19
N GLU A 15 -0.66 -17.90 10.62
CA GLU A 15 -1.40 -18.95 11.35
C GLU A 15 -2.12 -19.96 10.42
N CYS A 16 -1.98 -19.80 9.10
CA CYS A 16 -2.64 -20.64 8.11
C CYS A 16 -1.65 -21.43 7.27
N LYS A 17 -2.07 -22.61 6.83
CA LYS A 17 -1.21 -23.54 6.06
C LYS A 17 -0.98 -23.09 4.61
N GLY A 18 -1.75 -22.11 4.13
CA GLY A 18 -1.72 -21.58 2.79
C GLY A 18 -2.91 -20.68 2.51
N ILE A 19 -2.97 -20.12 1.31
CA ILE A 19 -4.01 -19.15 0.92
C ILE A 19 -5.42 -19.76 0.96
N GLU A 20 -5.57 -21.05 0.65
CA GLU A 20 -6.85 -21.76 0.73
C GLU A 20 -7.40 -21.80 2.16
N ASP A 21 -6.54 -22.09 3.15
CA ASP A 21 -6.92 -22.12 4.57
C ASP A 21 -7.27 -20.71 5.09
N VAL A 22 -6.57 -19.67 4.61
CA VAL A 22 -6.92 -18.28 4.91
C VAL A 22 -8.30 -17.92 4.39
N LEU A 23 -8.57 -18.22 3.10
CA LEU A 23 -9.86 -17.93 2.48
C LEU A 23 -10.99 -18.69 3.18
N GLU A 24 -10.80 -19.98 3.49
CA GLU A 24 -11.78 -20.79 4.20
C GLU A 24 -12.07 -20.22 5.60
N LYS A 25 -11.05 -19.85 6.37
CA LYS A 25 -11.23 -19.22 7.69
C LYS A 25 -11.91 -17.86 7.61
N PHE A 26 -11.57 -17.05 6.60
CA PHE A 26 -12.19 -15.74 6.37
C PHE A 26 -13.69 -15.89 6.04
N PHE A 27 -14.04 -16.72 5.07
CA PHE A 27 -15.45 -16.97 4.72
C PHE A 27 -16.21 -17.68 5.85
N SER A 28 -15.55 -18.56 6.61
CA SER A 28 -16.12 -19.17 7.81
C SER A 28 -16.38 -18.15 8.93
N PHE A 29 -15.54 -17.13 9.07
CA PHE A 29 -15.79 -16.00 9.97
C PHE A 29 -17.00 -15.20 9.50
N LEU A 30 -17.04 -14.78 8.23
CA LEU A 30 -18.15 -14.01 7.66
C LEU A 30 -19.48 -14.77 7.84
N ARG A 31 -19.52 -16.06 7.51
CA ARG A 31 -20.69 -16.92 7.70
C ARG A 31 -21.19 -16.94 9.15
N ARG A 32 -20.30 -16.90 10.14
CA ARG A 32 -20.66 -17.05 11.57
C ARG A 32 -20.93 -15.73 12.28
N ARG A 33 -20.35 -14.63 11.80
CA ARG A 33 -20.34 -13.35 12.53
C ARG A 33 -21.07 -12.24 11.77
N THR A 34 -21.52 -12.49 10.56
CA THR A 34 -22.18 -11.50 9.70
C THR A 34 -23.32 -12.14 8.92
N ASP A 35 -24.13 -11.30 8.29
CA ASP A 35 -25.19 -11.64 7.34
C ASP A 35 -24.67 -11.80 5.90
N PHE A 36 -23.35 -11.92 5.71
CA PHE A 36 -22.72 -11.98 4.39
C PHE A 36 -23.28 -13.09 3.48
N CYS A 37 -23.59 -14.25 4.05
CA CYS A 37 -24.17 -15.38 3.30
C CYS A 37 -25.71 -15.39 3.29
N HIS A 38 -26.36 -14.40 3.90
CA HIS A 38 -27.81 -14.34 4.01
C HIS A 38 -28.42 -13.87 2.68
N THR A 39 -29.39 -14.62 2.17
CA THR A 39 -30.11 -14.27 0.94
C THR A 39 -31.50 -13.78 1.28
N VAL A 40 -31.84 -12.56 0.88
CA VAL A 40 -33.19 -12.03 1.06
C VAL A 40 -34.16 -12.71 0.10
N LEU A 41 -35.36 -12.97 0.60
CA LEU A 41 -36.42 -13.66 -0.11
C LEU A 41 -37.34 -12.66 -0.82
N THR A 42 -37.95 -13.06 -1.94
CA THR A 42 -39.00 -12.24 -2.56
C THR A 42 -40.28 -12.29 -1.73
N PRO A 43 -41.20 -11.32 -1.88
CA PRO A 43 -42.49 -11.35 -1.18
C PRO A 43 -43.28 -12.63 -1.42
N GLU A 44 -43.18 -13.21 -2.62
CA GLU A 44 -43.82 -14.49 -2.97
C GLU A 44 -43.23 -15.65 -2.15
N GLN A 45 -41.90 -15.69 -2.02
CA GLN A 45 -41.19 -16.71 -1.23
C GLN A 45 -41.46 -16.58 0.26
N LEU A 46 -41.53 -15.35 0.80
CA LEU A 46 -41.91 -15.13 2.20
C LEU A 46 -43.30 -15.71 2.49
N LYS A 47 -44.25 -15.47 1.57
CA LYS A 47 -45.60 -16.01 1.68
C LYS A 47 -45.64 -17.54 1.54
N GLU A 48 -44.85 -18.10 0.62
CA GLU A 48 -44.73 -19.55 0.41
C GLU A 48 -44.19 -20.25 1.66
N PHE A 49 -43.17 -19.69 2.31
CA PHE A 49 -42.55 -20.26 3.50
C PHE A 49 -43.24 -19.85 4.81
N GLY A 50 -44.25 -18.98 4.77
CA GLY A 50 -44.95 -18.48 5.97
C GLY A 50 -44.05 -17.65 6.88
N LEU A 51 -43.09 -16.91 6.30
CA LEU A 51 -42.11 -16.10 7.02
C LEU A 51 -42.50 -14.62 7.00
N ASP A 52 -42.12 -13.92 8.08
CA ASP A 52 -42.29 -12.47 8.22
C ASP A 52 -41.13 -11.69 7.58
N ASP A 53 -41.38 -10.43 7.19
CA ASP A 53 -40.39 -9.57 6.52
C ASP A 53 -39.14 -9.28 7.37
N SER A 54 -39.19 -9.51 8.68
CA SER A 54 -38.03 -9.44 9.57
C SER A 54 -36.84 -10.30 9.13
N VAL A 55 -37.06 -11.40 8.40
CA VAL A 55 -35.97 -12.23 7.83
C VAL A 55 -35.22 -11.54 6.70
N ASN A 56 -35.78 -10.49 6.10
CA ASN A 56 -35.16 -9.69 5.05
C ASN A 56 -34.48 -8.42 5.58
N SER A 57 -34.34 -8.28 6.90
CA SER A 57 -33.76 -7.09 7.52
C SER A 57 -32.32 -6.81 7.10
N ARG A 58 -31.56 -7.83 6.68
CA ARG A 58 -30.18 -7.72 6.20
C ARG A 58 -29.87 -8.79 5.14
N GLY A 59 -28.65 -8.83 4.60
CA GLY A 59 -28.23 -9.76 3.55
C GLY A 59 -28.33 -9.24 2.12
N PHE A 60 -28.21 -10.15 1.16
CA PHE A 60 -28.09 -9.85 -0.26
C PHE A 60 -29.23 -10.42 -1.08
N ARG A 61 -29.56 -9.79 -2.21
CA ARG A 61 -30.44 -10.41 -3.21
C ARG A 61 -29.78 -11.67 -3.78
N PRO A 62 -30.58 -12.61 -4.33
CA PRO A 62 -30.03 -13.79 -5.00
C PRO A 62 -28.92 -13.41 -5.98
N ASN A 63 -27.78 -14.12 -5.91
CA ASN A 63 -26.54 -13.92 -6.69
C ASN A 63 -25.77 -12.61 -6.45
N GLN A 64 -26.37 -11.58 -5.86
CA GLN A 64 -25.72 -10.27 -5.68
C GLN A 64 -24.41 -10.35 -4.88
N MET A 65 -24.36 -11.16 -3.82
CA MET A 65 -23.13 -11.37 -3.05
C MET A 65 -22.03 -11.99 -3.90
N ARG A 66 -22.38 -13.02 -4.69
CA ARG A 66 -21.42 -13.72 -5.56
C ARG A 66 -20.86 -12.77 -6.62
N ASP A 67 -21.71 -11.97 -7.23
CA ASP A 67 -21.32 -10.99 -8.25
C ASP A 67 -20.41 -9.91 -7.66
N LEU A 68 -20.69 -9.45 -6.42
CA LEU A 68 -19.84 -8.51 -5.70
C LEU A 68 -18.44 -9.09 -5.45
N VAL A 69 -18.35 -10.31 -4.92
CA VAL A 69 -17.06 -10.97 -4.65
C VAL A 69 -16.27 -11.18 -5.95
N ASN A 70 -16.93 -11.69 -6.99
CA ASN A 70 -16.30 -11.88 -8.29
C ASN A 70 -15.76 -10.56 -8.86
N LYS A 71 -16.55 -9.48 -8.77
CA LYS A 71 -16.11 -8.15 -9.22
C LYS A 71 -14.85 -7.69 -8.46
N ILE A 72 -14.84 -7.79 -7.13
CA ILE A 72 -13.69 -7.40 -6.31
C ILE A 72 -12.45 -8.22 -6.68
N ILE A 73 -12.59 -9.53 -6.91
CA ILE A 73 -11.50 -10.41 -7.33
C ILE A 73 -10.93 -9.95 -8.68
N GLU A 74 -11.80 -9.74 -9.69
CA GLU A 74 -11.38 -9.30 -11.02
C GLU A 74 -10.67 -7.94 -10.97
N ASP A 75 -11.21 -6.97 -10.22
CA ASP A 75 -10.61 -5.65 -10.05
C ASP A 75 -9.19 -5.76 -9.44
N ASN A 76 -9.00 -6.59 -8.42
CA ASN A 76 -7.68 -6.81 -7.80
C ASN A 76 -6.71 -7.55 -8.73
N ILE A 77 -7.18 -8.54 -9.50
CA ILE A 77 -6.35 -9.21 -10.51
C ILE A 77 -5.89 -8.20 -11.57
N LEU A 78 -6.78 -7.34 -12.04
CA LEU A 78 -6.45 -6.30 -13.02
C LEU A 78 -5.44 -5.30 -12.47
N LEU A 79 -5.62 -4.83 -11.22
CA LEU A 79 -4.67 -3.94 -10.55
C LEU A 79 -3.28 -4.59 -10.42
N TYR A 80 -3.22 -5.84 -9.96
CA TYR A 80 -1.96 -6.56 -9.83
C TYR A 80 -1.28 -6.75 -11.20
N ARG A 81 -2.04 -7.11 -12.24
CA ARG A 81 -1.52 -7.29 -13.61
C ARG A 81 -0.96 -5.99 -14.18
N ARG A 82 -1.59 -4.84 -13.97
CA ARG A 82 -1.07 -3.54 -14.46
C ARG A 82 0.34 -3.27 -13.95
N THR A 83 0.59 -3.53 -12.68
CA THR A 83 1.89 -3.25 -12.06
C THR A 83 2.91 -4.37 -12.28
N ASN A 84 2.50 -5.63 -12.20
CA ASN A 84 3.43 -6.77 -12.09
C ASN A 84 3.41 -7.73 -13.28
N GLN A 85 2.32 -7.80 -14.05
CA GLN A 85 2.16 -8.74 -15.18
C GLN A 85 1.43 -8.11 -16.38
N PRO A 86 1.92 -6.96 -16.91
CA PRO A 86 1.17 -6.19 -17.92
C PRO A 86 1.02 -6.93 -19.25
N TYR A 87 1.89 -7.91 -19.53
CA TYR A 87 1.82 -8.77 -20.71
C TYR A 87 0.59 -9.69 -20.75
N LEU A 88 -0.11 -9.87 -19.62
CA LEU A 88 -1.39 -10.61 -19.56
C LEU A 88 -2.61 -9.71 -19.82
N LEU A 89 -2.44 -8.39 -19.96
CA LEU A 89 -3.55 -7.49 -20.24
C LEU A 89 -3.97 -7.57 -21.72
N PRO A 90 -5.30 -7.49 -22.00
CA PRO A 90 -5.81 -7.38 -23.37
C PRO A 90 -5.17 -6.20 -24.11
N SER A 91 -4.93 -6.34 -25.42
CA SER A 91 -4.25 -5.32 -26.23
C SER A 91 -4.90 -3.93 -26.16
N ASN A 92 -6.21 -3.86 -25.90
CA ASN A 92 -6.97 -2.62 -25.75
C ASN A 92 -6.72 -1.86 -24.42
N CYS A 93 -6.00 -2.46 -23.48
CA CYS A 93 -5.60 -1.84 -22.21
C CYS A 93 -4.10 -1.46 -22.17
N ARG A 94 -3.39 -1.61 -23.30
CA ARG A 94 -1.94 -1.35 -23.41
C ARG A 94 -1.60 0.06 -23.89
N SER A 95 -2.59 0.86 -24.27
CA SER A 95 -2.39 2.21 -24.79
C SER A 95 -2.45 3.23 -23.65
N ASP A 96 -1.32 3.39 -22.96
CA ASP A 96 -0.83 4.68 -22.45
C ASP A 96 0.61 4.50 -21.94
N SER A 97 1.53 4.33 -22.91
CA SER A 97 2.89 4.90 -22.89
C SER A 97 3.69 4.26 -24.04
N SER A 98 4.06 5.09 -25.00
CA SER A 98 4.84 4.77 -26.19
C SER A 98 6.28 4.36 -25.83
N THR A 99 6.61 3.11 -26.15
CA THR A 99 7.83 2.64 -26.84
C THR A 99 9.20 3.06 -26.30
N GLN A 100 9.94 2.09 -25.75
CA GLN A 100 11.25 1.75 -26.34
C GLN A 100 11.31 0.26 -26.70
N ASN A 101 11.75 0.05 -27.93
CA ASN A 101 11.83 -1.21 -28.65
C ASN A 101 12.82 -2.19 -28.01
N PHE A 102 12.46 -3.47 -27.91
CA PHE A 102 13.42 -4.54 -28.18
C PHE A 102 12.72 -5.73 -28.85
N SER A 103 13.00 -5.88 -30.15
CA SER A 103 12.74 -7.10 -30.90
C SER A 103 13.46 -8.28 -30.25
N SER A 104 12.76 -9.41 -30.24
CA SER A 104 13.26 -10.71 -29.81
C SER A 104 14.25 -11.26 -30.84
N ASP A 105 15.37 -11.82 -30.40
CA ASP A 105 15.79 -13.12 -30.96
C ASP A 105 16.65 -13.95 -30.00
N LYS A 106 16.41 -15.26 -30.02
CA LYS A 106 17.07 -16.29 -29.19
C LYS A 106 18.35 -16.77 -29.87
N THR A 107 19.48 -16.85 -29.15
CA THR A 107 20.34 -18.07 -29.09
C THR A 107 21.47 -17.95 -28.06
N ARG A 108 21.67 -19.00 -27.26
CA ARG A 108 22.94 -19.39 -26.59
C ARG A 108 23.84 -20.08 -27.66
N PRO A 109 25.16 -20.36 -27.48
CA PRO A 109 26.01 -20.22 -26.27
C PRO A 109 27.50 -19.79 -26.47
N THR A 110 28.20 -19.67 -25.32
CA THR A 110 29.63 -20.01 -25.06
C THR A 110 30.64 -18.86 -24.87
N ASN A 111 31.32 -18.93 -23.71
CA ASN A 111 32.60 -18.41 -23.23
C ASN A 111 33.37 -17.38 -24.08
N GLU A 112 33.80 -16.29 -23.45
CA GLU A 112 35.22 -15.97 -23.23
C GLU A 112 35.38 -14.81 -22.24
N ALA A 113 36.43 -14.90 -21.42
CA ALA A 113 36.81 -13.96 -20.39
C ALA A 113 37.54 -12.75 -21.00
N GLU A 114 37.36 -11.55 -20.44
CA GLU A 114 38.42 -10.75 -19.81
C GLU A 114 37.97 -9.31 -19.47
N ASN A 115 38.18 -8.97 -18.20
CA ASN A 115 38.63 -7.69 -17.65
C ASN A 115 37.98 -6.37 -18.09
N ARG A 116 37.12 -5.82 -17.21
CA ARG A 116 37.38 -4.49 -16.61
C ARG A 116 37.07 -4.51 -15.10
N THR A 117 37.95 -3.85 -14.38
CA THR A 117 38.20 -3.82 -12.95
C THR A 117 37.00 -3.51 -12.05
N PRO A 118 36.98 -4.03 -10.81
CA PRO A 118 35.92 -3.80 -9.84
C PRO A 118 36.07 -2.43 -9.20
N ASN A 119 35.00 -1.63 -9.21
CA ASN A 119 34.87 -0.48 -8.31
C ASN A 119 34.19 -0.98 -7.03
N PRO A 120 34.88 -1.10 -5.88
CA PRO A 120 34.28 -1.55 -4.64
C PRO A 120 33.53 -0.38 -3.99
N HIS A 121 32.44 -0.69 -3.30
CA HIS A 121 31.56 0.22 -2.55
C HIS A 121 30.29 0.68 -3.28
N LYS A 122 29.30 -0.21 -3.30
CA LYS A 122 27.97 0.03 -2.71
C LYS A 122 27.35 -1.35 -2.48
N SER A 123 27.20 -1.73 -1.22
CA SER A 123 26.40 -2.91 -0.89
C SER A 123 24.97 -2.63 -1.34
N ASP A 124 24.42 -3.50 -2.18
CA ASP A 124 23.01 -3.45 -2.60
C ASP A 124 22.11 -3.66 -1.38
N LYS A 125 21.87 -2.59 -0.62
CA LYS A 125 20.91 -2.57 0.48
C LYS A 125 19.52 -2.75 -0.11
N LYS A 126 18.99 -3.98 -0.04
CA LYS A 126 17.65 -4.31 -0.54
C LYS A 126 16.57 -3.94 0.49
N TYR A 127 16.12 -2.69 0.42
CA TYR A 127 14.93 -2.19 1.11
C TYR A 127 13.65 -2.82 0.53
N THR A 128 12.64 -3.07 1.36
CA THR A 128 11.31 -3.53 0.97
C THR A 128 10.27 -2.42 0.93
N VAL A 129 10.52 -1.30 1.60
CA VAL A 129 9.67 -0.12 1.49
C VAL A 129 9.69 0.36 0.04
N ASN A 130 8.51 0.52 -0.56
CA ASN A 130 8.44 1.25 -1.83
C ASN A 130 8.84 2.69 -1.51
N THR A 131 9.75 3.30 -2.27
CA THR A 131 10.17 4.69 -2.04
C THR A 131 9.30 5.67 -2.82
N TRP A 132 8.04 5.30 -3.08
CA TRP A 132 7.09 6.13 -3.79
C TRP A 132 6.84 7.41 -2.99
N ASN A 133 7.07 8.57 -3.62
CA ASN A 133 7.04 9.90 -2.99
C ASN A 133 8.01 10.06 -1.79
N GLY A 134 9.05 9.24 -1.70
CA GLY A 134 10.11 9.32 -0.70
C GLY A 134 11.49 9.13 -1.33
N ALA A 135 12.46 8.64 -0.56
CA ALA A 135 13.81 8.41 -1.06
C ALA A 135 14.56 7.30 -0.29
N VAL A 136 15.66 6.85 -0.88
CA VAL A 136 16.69 6.08 -0.16
C VAL A 136 17.79 7.04 0.26
N THR A 137 18.08 7.07 1.56
CA THR A 137 19.24 7.78 2.11
C THR A 137 20.33 6.79 2.48
N GLU A 138 21.50 7.29 2.90
CA GLU A 138 22.57 6.42 3.41
C GLU A 138 22.14 5.59 4.63
N LYS A 139 21.23 6.12 5.46
CA LYS A 139 20.85 5.55 6.76
C LYS A 139 19.55 4.73 6.70
N TYR A 140 18.59 5.15 5.89
CA TYR A 140 17.25 4.56 5.82
C TYR A 140 16.62 4.80 4.45
N ALA A 141 15.66 3.94 4.09
CA ALA A 141 14.73 4.23 3.01
C ALA A 141 13.40 4.70 3.60
N TRP A 142 12.68 5.56 2.90
CA TRP A 142 11.40 6.05 3.36
C TRP A 142 10.44 6.31 2.20
N SER A 143 9.16 6.28 2.52
CA SER A 143 8.06 6.77 1.69
C SER A 143 7.04 7.48 2.54
N GLN A 144 6.10 8.13 1.88
CA GLN A 144 5.08 8.89 2.56
C GLN A 144 3.79 8.92 1.75
N THR A 145 2.71 9.11 2.50
CA THR A 145 1.44 9.59 1.98
C THR A 145 1.27 11.04 2.39
N PHE A 146 0.12 11.64 2.09
CA PHE A 146 -0.23 12.95 2.62
C PHE A 146 -0.38 12.95 4.16
N ARG A 147 -0.59 11.79 4.79
CA ARG A 147 -0.90 11.63 6.22
C ARG A 147 0.21 11.05 7.06
N ASP A 148 1.05 10.21 6.49
CA ASP A 148 2.03 9.42 7.24
C ASP A 148 3.36 9.28 6.49
N VAL A 149 4.39 8.86 7.22
CA VAL A 149 5.72 8.52 6.69
C VAL A 149 6.09 7.12 7.18
N THR A 150 6.51 6.25 6.26
CA THR A 150 7.08 4.94 6.59
C THR A 150 8.59 4.98 6.41
N LEU A 151 9.36 4.55 7.41
CA LEU A 151 10.81 4.42 7.36
C LEU A 151 11.24 2.97 7.54
N GLU A 152 12.23 2.54 6.76
CA GLU A 152 12.90 1.26 6.88
C GLU A 152 14.40 1.43 7.10
N ILE A 153 14.90 0.86 8.19
CA ILE A 153 16.33 0.80 8.53
C ILE A 153 16.78 -0.65 8.51
N LEU A 154 17.86 -0.93 7.77
CA LEU A 154 18.45 -2.27 7.70
C LEU A 154 19.53 -2.45 8.76
N SER A 155 19.46 -3.56 9.49
CA SER A 155 20.52 -4.04 10.36
C SER A 155 21.32 -5.14 9.66
N PRO A 156 22.67 -5.09 9.70
CA PRO A 156 23.52 -6.13 9.15
C PRO A 156 23.50 -7.44 9.97
N LYS A 157 22.98 -7.39 11.21
CA LYS A 157 22.89 -8.52 12.13
C LYS A 157 21.44 -8.76 12.52
N LYS A 158 21.15 -9.98 12.96
CA LYS A 158 19.84 -10.31 13.51
C LYS A 158 19.62 -9.52 14.80
N ILE A 159 18.50 -8.81 14.89
CA ILE A 159 18.12 -7.92 15.98
C ILE A 159 16.83 -8.42 16.64
N THR A 160 16.72 -8.13 17.93
CA THR A 160 15.51 -8.35 18.72
C THR A 160 15.04 -7.03 19.32
N THR A 161 13.84 -7.01 19.89
CA THR A 161 13.30 -5.80 20.52
C THR A 161 14.15 -5.27 21.67
N LYS A 162 14.96 -6.13 22.31
CA LYS A 162 15.89 -5.72 23.38
C LYS A 162 17.11 -4.96 22.85
N ASP A 163 17.44 -5.17 21.59
CA ASP A 163 18.58 -4.53 20.93
C ASP A 163 18.25 -3.12 20.44
N VAL A 164 16.96 -2.80 20.29
CA VAL A 164 16.49 -1.57 19.65
C VAL A 164 15.77 -0.69 20.66
N SER A 165 16.17 0.58 20.73
CA SER A 165 15.45 1.62 21.46
C SER A 165 15.05 2.71 20.48
N VAL A 166 13.74 2.89 20.30
CA VAL A 166 13.14 3.95 19.49
C VAL A 166 12.39 4.89 20.41
N LEU A 167 12.72 6.18 20.35
CA LEU A 167 12.02 7.25 21.02
C LEU A 167 11.46 8.21 19.96
N ILE A 168 10.13 8.28 19.90
CA ILE A 168 9.39 9.19 19.03
C ILE A 168 8.76 10.25 19.92
N THR A 169 9.13 11.50 19.70
CA THR A 169 8.49 12.65 20.32
C THR A 169 7.79 13.47 19.24
N LYS A 170 7.09 14.54 19.62
CA LYS A 170 6.34 15.39 18.68
C LYS A 170 7.23 16.02 17.60
N ASP A 171 8.50 16.24 17.89
CA ASP A 171 9.46 16.96 17.05
C ASP A 171 10.76 16.19 16.83
N ARG A 172 11.06 15.11 17.54
CA ARG A 172 12.35 14.41 17.45
C ARG A 172 12.21 12.90 17.37
N LEU A 173 13.09 12.29 16.58
CA LEU A 173 13.28 10.85 16.46
C LEU A 173 14.68 10.47 16.94
N THR A 174 14.75 9.52 17.89
CA THR A 174 16.00 8.90 18.31
C THR A 174 15.88 7.38 18.17
N ILE A 175 16.84 6.77 17.46
CA ILE A 175 16.92 5.33 17.24
C ILE A 175 18.31 4.86 17.62
N ASN A 176 18.35 3.98 18.61
CA ASN A 176 19.56 3.32 19.08
C ASN A 176 19.46 1.82 18.79
N LEU A 177 20.54 1.25 18.24
CA LEU A 177 20.70 -0.17 18.04
C LEU A 177 21.95 -0.64 18.80
N GLN A 178 21.76 -1.47 19.82
CA GLN A 178 22.83 -2.05 20.65
C GLN A 178 23.81 -1.00 21.20
N GLY A 179 23.29 0.17 21.58
CA GLY A 179 24.08 1.29 22.11
C GLY A 179 24.68 2.23 21.05
N GLN A 180 24.52 1.93 19.75
CA GLN A 180 24.90 2.83 18.66
C GLN A 180 23.70 3.69 18.22
N VAL A 181 23.89 5.00 18.18
CA VAL A 181 22.89 5.95 17.64
C VAL A 181 22.87 5.83 16.12
N LEU A 182 21.75 5.36 15.56
CA LEU A 182 21.53 5.30 14.11
C LEU A 182 20.95 6.62 13.59
N ILE A 183 19.92 7.11 14.28
CA ILE A 183 19.24 8.37 13.99
C ILE A 183 19.10 9.12 15.32
N ASP A 184 19.48 10.39 15.31
CA ASP A 184 19.10 11.33 16.36
C ASP A 184 18.94 12.70 15.71
N GLY A 185 17.70 13.14 15.55
CA GLY A 185 17.41 14.38 14.85
C GLY A 185 15.96 14.82 14.95
N GLU A 186 15.75 16.10 14.67
CA GLU A 186 14.42 16.73 14.66
C GLU A 186 13.69 16.38 13.35
N PHE A 187 12.41 16.02 13.43
CA PHE A 187 11.54 15.86 12.27
C PHE A 187 11.43 17.19 11.49
N CYS A 188 11.24 17.12 10.18
CA CYS A 188 11.02 18.32 9.38
C CYS A 188 9.72 19.05 9.78
N ASN A 189 8.71 18.30 10.24
CA ASN A 189 7.45 18.82 10.75
C ASN A 189 6.94 17.98 11.93
N LYS A 190 5.94 18.50 12.66
CA LYS A 190 5.37 17.86 13.84
C LYS A 190 4.68 16.54 13.51
N VAL A 191 4.75 15.61 14.44
CA VAL A 191 4.13 14.29 14.34
C VAL A 191 3.15 14.05 15.47
N ASN A 192 2.22 13.11 15.25
CA ASN A 192 1.43 12.51 16.32
C ASN A 192 2.19 11.29 16.87
N SER A 193 3.00 11.52 17.90
CA SER A 193 3.83 10.46 18.50
C SER A 193 3.01 9.35 19.18
N PHE A 194 1.73 9.59 19.52
CA PHE A 194 0.87 8.58 20.14
C PHE A 194 0.38 7.54 19.12
N ASP A 195 0.06 8.00 17.91
CA ASP A 195 -0.39 7.14 16.81
C ASP A 195 0.78 6.63 15.93
N SER A 196 2.01 7.06 16.23
CA SER A 196 3.23 6.58 15.59
C SER A 196 3.76 5.32 16.29
N PHE A 197 4.23 4.34 15.53
CA PHE A 197 4.72 3.08 16.07
C PHE A 197 5.88 2.52 15.26
N TRP A 198 6.57 1.53 15.82
CA TRP A 198 7.69 0.85 15.16
C TRP A 198 7.63 -0.66 15.41
N SER A 199 8.24 -1.43 14.53
CA SER A 199 8.31 -2.89 14.61
C SER A 199 9.64 -3.41 14.07
N ILE A 200 9.92 -4.69 14.30
CA ILE A 200 11.05 -5.41 13.70
C ILE A 200 10.50 -6.46 12.74
N GLU A 201 10.92 -6.41 11.49
CA GLU A 201 10.56 -7.40 10.47
C GLU A 201 11.75 -8.31 10.14
N ASP A 202 11.47 -9.59 9.98
CA ASP A 202 12.41 -10.69 9.66
C ASP A 202 13.62 -10.81 10.60
N GLY A 203 13.66 -10.02 11.67
CA GLY A 203 14.81 -9.87 12.57
C GLY A 203 15.95 -9.03 11.99
N PHE A 204 15.77 -8.32 10.88
CA PHE A 204 16.83 -7.52 10.25
C PHE A 204 16.41 -6.11 9.87
N ARG A 205 15.12 -5.79 9.97
CA ARG A 205 14.57 -4.49 9.54
C ARG A 205 13.87 -3.83 10.70
N ILE A 206 14.14 -2.54 10.92
CA ILE A 206 13.35 -1.70 11.81
C ILE A 206 12.42 -0.89 10.92
N LEU A 207 11.11 -1.10 11.06
CA LEU A 207 10.08 -0.37 10.34
C LEU A 207 9.46 0.66 11.29
N LEU A 208 9.35 1.91 10.87
CA LEU A 208 8.66 2.97 11.60
C LEU A 208 7.50 3.48 10.76
N ASN A 209 6.34 3.66 11.38
CA ASN A 209 5.21 4.39 10.83
C ASN A 209 4.98 5.64 11.68
N ILE A 210 5.13 6.80 11.05
CA ILE A 210 5.07 8.11 11.69
C ILE A 210 3.83 8.83 11.18
N GLU A 211 2.86 9.05 12.06
CA GLU A 211 1.65 9.81 11.75
C GLU A 211 1.97 11.31 11.77
N LYS A 212 1.69 12.03 10.68
CA LYS A 212 1.94 13.47 10.61
C LYS A 212 0.90 14.20 11.45
N ALA A 213 1.31 15.29 12.11
CA ALA A 213 0.35 16.13 12.83
C ALA A 213 -0.56 16.93 11.88
N GLU A 214 -0.09 17.18 10.66
CA GLU A 214 -0.77 17.93 9.62
C GLU A 214 -0.59 17.21 8.27
N GLU A 215 -1.65 17.19 7.45
CA GLU A 215 -1.59 16.54 6.14
C GLU A 215 -0.75 17.39 5.16
N LEU A 216 0.51 17.03 4.97
CA LEU A 216 1.51 17.79 4.19
C LEU A 216 2.54 16.84 3.55
N TRP A 217 3.01 17.17 2.36
CA TRP A 217 4.17 16.50 1.76
C TRP A 217 5.46 16.97 2.42
N TRP A 218 6.31 16.01 2.80
CA TRP A 218 7.59 16.28 3.44
C TRP A 218 8.71 16.18 2.40
N ASP A 219 9.64 17.11 2.42
CA ASP A 219 10.84 17.06 1.58
C ASP A 219 11.90 16.11 2.16
N CYS A 220 11.94 15.95 3.48
CA CYS A 220 12.80 15.01 4.19
C CYS A 220 12.09 14.50 5.45
N VAL A 221 12.58 13.42 6.07
CA VAL A 221 12.05 12.98 7.37
C VAL A 221 12.69 13.75 8.53
N ILE A 222 14.02 13.87 8.50
CA ILE A 222 14.82 14.50 9.54
C ILE A 222 15.48 15.75 8.97
N LYS A 223 15.41 16.87 9.68
CA LYS A 223 16.03 18.13 9.24
C LYS A 223 17.52 17.94 8.97
N GLY A 224 17.97 18.42 7.81
CA GLY A 224 19.37 18.33 7.37
C GLY A 224 19.76 16.99 6.75
N HIS A 225 18.84 16.02 6.64
CA HIS A 225 19.05 14.85 5.78
C HIS A 225 18.72 15.19 4.33
N GLU A 226 19.01 14.24 3.42
CA GLU A 226 18.70 14.36 2.00
C GLU A 226 17.21 14.64 1.76
N THR A 227 16.94 15.58 0.85
CA THR A 227 15.60 16.05 0.51
C THR A 227 15.17 15.57 -0.87
N ILE A 228 13.85 15.48 -1.08
CA ILE A 228 13.20 15.26 -2.38
C ILE A 228 12.50 16.53 -2.84
N ASP A 229 12.32 16.69 -4.15
CA ASP A 229 11.43 17.71 -4.68
C ASP A 229 9.97 17.29 -4.48
N THR A 230 9.25 18.06 -3.68
CA THR A 230 7.84 17.79 -3.36
C THR A 230 6.87 18.35 -4.40
N GLN A 231 7.34 19.17 -5.34
CA GLN A 231 6.50 19.73 -6.41
C GLN A 231 6.20 18.73 -7.52
N GLU A 232 7.07 17.73 -7.72
CA GLU A 232 6.91 16.67 -8.71
C GLU A 232 6.17 15.44 -8.17
N ILE A 233 5.75 15.47 -6.89
CA ILE A 233 4.98 14.38 -6.29
C ILE A 233 3.63 14.27 -7.00
N GLU A 234 3.38 13.13 -7.65
CA GLU A 234 2.08 12.80 -8.22
C GLU A 234 1.03 12.71 -7.09
N SER A 235 0.32 13.81 -6.86
CA SER A 235 -0.81 13.86 -5.93
C SER A 235 -2.05 13.25 -6.59
N VAL A 236 -2.06 11.94 -6.81
CA VAL A 236 -3.28 11.24 -7.25
C VAL A 236 -4.17 11.01 -6.02
N LYS A 237 -4.84 12.08 -5.55
CA LYS A 237 -5.96 11.92 -4.62
C LYS A 237 -7.14 11.36 -5.42
N ARG A 238 -7.66 10.20 -5.01
CA ARG A 238 -8.88 9.67 -5.61
C ARG A 238 -10.04 10.60 -5.26
N LEU A 239 -10.98 10.76 -6.19
CA LEU A 239 -12.07 11.73 -6.05
C LEU A 239 -12.90 11.51 -4.77
N ASP A 240 -13.04 10.27 -4.33
CA ASP A 240 -13.76 9.85 -3.11
C ASP A 240 -13.08 10.25 -1.79
N GLU A 241 -11.82 10.70 -1.84
CA GLU A 241 -11.06 11.14 -0.66
C GLU A 241 -11.26 12.63 -0.33
N PHE A 242 -11.95 13.38 -1.20
CA PHE A 242 -12.36 14.76 -0.95
C PHE A 242 -13.70 14.83 -0.20
N SER A 243 -13.97 15.90 0.53
CA SER A 243 -15.31 16.13 1.10
C SER A 243 -16.36 16.28 0.00
N SER A 244 -17.63 16.01 0.28
CA SER A 244 -18.71 16.13 -0.71
C SER A 244 -18.75 17.51 -1.40
N SER A 245 -18.35 18.57 -0.68
CA SER A 245 -18.24 19.93 -1.23
C SER A 245 -17.10 20.05 -2.25
N GLU A 246 -15.91 19.54 -1.92
CA GLU A 246 -14.72 19.55 -2.77
C GLU A 246 -14.89 18.63 -4.00
N GLN A 247 -15.51 17.47 -3.82
CA GLN A 247 -15.88 16.56 -4.93
C GLN A 247 -16.74 17.26 -5.96
N ASN A 248 -17.77 17.98 -5.52
CA ASN A 248 -18.66 18.74 -6.40
C ASN A 248 -17.92 19.88 -7.11
N ALA A 249 -16.99 20.56 -6.44
CA ALA A 249 -16.17 21.59 -7.05
C ALA A 249 -15.23 21.02 -8.13
N ILE A 250 -14.57 19.89 -7.86
CA ILE A 250 -13.69 19.21 -8.81
C ILE A 250 -14.48 18.70 -10.02
N LEU A 251 -15.64 18.07 -9.81
CA LEU A 251 -16.52 17.61 -10.88
C LEU A 251 -17.00 18.76 -11.78
N LYS A 252 -17.31 19.92 -11.19
CA LYS A 252 -17.68 21.13 -11.94
C LYS A 252 -16.52 21.62 -12.80
N LEU A 253 -15.30 21.69 -12.26
CA LEU A 253 -14.11 22.09 -13.00
C LEU A 253 -13.81 21.13 -14.17
N ILE A 254 -13.95 19.82 -13.96
CA ILE A 254 -13.77 18.81 -15.01
C ILE A 254 -14.81 18.98 -16.11
N LYS A 255 -16.06 19.27 -15.74
CA LYS A 255 -17.16 19.51 -16.70
C LYS A 255 -16.91 20.77 -17.52
N ASP A 256 -16.55 21.88 -16.86
CA ASP A 256 -16.27 23.17 -17.52
C ASP A 256 -15.08 23.06 -18.49
N HIS A 257 -14.05 22.28 -18.12
CA HIS A 257 -12.89 22.02 -18.99
C HIS A 257 -13.26 21.16 -20.21
N LYS A 258 -14.10 20.13 -20.04
CA LYS A 258 -14.62 19.31 -21.14
C LYS A 258 -15.52 20.09 -22.09
N GLU A 259 -16.30 21.04 -21.58
CA GLU A 259 -17.14 21.90 -22.41
C GLU A 259 -16.28 22.90 -23.21
N LYS A 260 -15.28 23.53 -22.60
CA LYS A 260 -14.36 24.45 -23.30
C LYS A 260 -13.56 23.76 -24.42
N ASN A 261 -13.07 22.54 -24.20
CA ASN A 261 -12.32 21.79 -25.22
C ASN A 261 -13.20 21.13 -26.29
N LYS A 262 -14.54 21.20 -26.17
CA LYS A 262 -15.47 20.73 -27.22
C LYS A 262 -15.81 21.79 -28.28
N PHE A 263 -15.43 23.05 -28.05
CA PHE A 263 -15.70 24.16 -28.96
C PHE A 263 -14.42 24.76 -29.59
N GLN A 264 -13.31 24.01 -29.57
CA GLN A 264 -12.06 24.35 -30.27
C GLN A 264 -11.79 23.38 -31.42
#